data_AF-A0A7L0CC04-F1
#
_entry.id   AF-A0A7L0CC04-F1
#
_cell.length_a   1.000
_cell.length_b   1.000
_cell.length_c   1.000
_cell.angle_alpha   90.00
_cell.angle_beta   90.00
_cell.angle_gamma   90.00
#
_symmetry.space_group_name_H-M   'P 1'
#
loop_
_entity.id
_entity.type
_entity.pdbx_description
1 polymer ?
#
loop_
_entity_poly.entity_id
_entity_poly.type
_entity_poly.pdbx_seq_one_letter_code
_entity_poly.pdbx_strand_id
1 'polypeptide(L)'
;GTRDHPPAHVALRDRLLATVVTCFKRHGAAAIDTPVLELRETLTGKYGEDTKLIYELQDQGGELLALRYDLTVPFARYLAMNKITNMKRYHVAKVYRRDNPATTRGRYREFYQCDFDIAGQFDPMIPDAECLKIVHEILSDLQLGDFIIKVNDRRILNGVFAVCGIPESKFITTCSTVDKLDKMPWEEVRSEMVGEKGLSPEAADHIGEYVQLHGGLDLIEQLLQDPKLSQNKLAKEGLGDMKLLFEYLTLFGITGKISFDLSLARGLDYYTGVIFEAVLLQPENDHVEEPVSVGSVAGGGRYDGLVGMFDPKGRKVPCVGVSIGIERIFSILEQRVKASGEKVRTTETQVLVTTPQKHLLAARLKLISELWDAGIKAEMLYKKDPKLLKQLQYCEDTGIPLAAIIGEQELTDGVVKLRDVTTREEVRM
;
A
#
# COMPACT_ATOMS: atom_id res chain seq x y z
N GLY A 1 -7.78 1.94 -18.56
CA GLY A 1 -6.95 2.16 -17.35
C GLY A 1 -6.91 0.94 -16.45
N THR A 2 -7.09 -0.26 -17.01
CA THR A 2 -6.86 -1.56 -16.36
C THR A 2 -5.73 -2.24 -17.13
N ARG A 3 -5.09 -3.27 -16.56
CA ARG A 3 -4.03 -4.02 -17.24
C ARG A 3 -4.05 -5.49 -16.86
N ASP A 4 -3.75 -6.34 -17.83
CA ASP A 4 -3.39 -7.73 -17.56
C ASP A 4 -1.98 -7.79 -16.97
N HIS A 5 -1.70 -8.87 -16.25
CA HIS A 5 -0.44 -9.05 -15.57
C HIS A 5 0.21 -10.38 -15.99
N PRO A 6 1.31 -10.34 -16.76
CA PRO A 6 2.00 -11.55 -17.18
C PRO A 6 2.66 -12.26 -15.97
N PRO A 7 3.07 -13.52 -16.11
CA PRO A 7 3.59 -14.32 -14.99
C PRO A 7 4.73 -13.66 -14.20
N ALA A 8 5.66 -12.97 -14.86
CA ALA A 8 6.74 -12.23 -14.19
C ALA A 8 6.21 -11.09 -13.30
N HIS A 9 5.15 -10.41 -13.74
CA HIS A 9 4.52 -9.35 -12.96
C HIS A 9 3.75 -9.92 -11.77
N VAL A 10 3.10 -11.07 -11.95
CA VAL A 10 2.42 -11.77 -10.84
C VAL A 10 3.45 -12.23 -9.80
N ALA A 11 4.52 -12.89 -10.22
CA ALA A 11 5.58 -13.35 -9.32
C ALA A 11 6.21 -12.21 -8.50
N LEU A 12 6.51 -11.06 -9.13
CA LEU A 12 7.03 -9.89 -8.40
C LEU A 12 6.00 -9.31 -7.42
N ARG A 13 4.73 -9.28 -7.80
CA ARG A 13 3.67 -8.77 -6.92
C ARG A 13 3.43 -9.69 -5.74
N ASP A 14 3.43 -11.00 -5.95
CA ASP A 14 3.21 -11.96 -4.87
C ASP A 14 4.33 -11.85 -3.82
N ARG A 15 5.58 -11.63 -4.25
CA ARG A 15 6.69 -11.33 -3.34
C ARG A 15 6.46 -10.03 -2.55
N LEU A 16 6.06 -8.96 -3.25
CA LEU A 16 5.75 -7.67 -2.63
C LEU A 16 4.61 -7.78 -1.60
N LEU A 17 3.50 -8.42 -1.98
CA LEU A 17 2.35 -8.64 -1.12
C LEU A 17 2.73 -9.54 0.07
N ALA A 18 3.57 -10.55 -0.13
CA ALA A 18 4.06 -11.41 0.94
C ALA A 18 4.86 -10.63 1.99
N THR A 19 5.73 -9.70 1.58
CA THR A 19 6.46 -8.81 2.52
C THR A 19 5.49 -7.98 3.35
N VAL A 20 4.51 -7.35 2.70
CA VAL A 20 3.48 -6.52 3.37
C VAL A 20 2.64 -7.35 4.34
N VAL A 21 2.12 -8.50 3.90
CA VAL A 21 1.29 -9.39 4.73
C VAL A 21 2.10 -9.98 5.89
N THR A 22 3.39 -10.26 5.72
CA THR A 22 4.27 -10.73 6.80
C THR A 22 4.38 -9.67 7.90
N CYS A 23 4.54 -8.40 7.54
CA CYS A 23 4.52 -7.30 8.51
C CYS A 23 3.16 -7.20 9.21
N PHE A 24 2.05 -7.25 8.48
CA PHE A 24 0.71 -7.21 9.09
C PHE A 24 0.47 -8.36 10.08
N LYS A 25 0.92 -9.57 9.75
CA LYS A 25 0.85 -10.74 10.63
C LYS A 25 1.77 -10.62 11.85
N ARG A 26 2.97 -10.04 11.68
CA ARG A 26 3.89 -9.74 12.80
C ARG A 26 3.24 -8.82 13.84
N HIS A 27 2.40 -7.90 13.38
CA HIS A 27 1.59 -7.02 14.23
C HIS A 27 0.27 -7.65 14.69
N GLY A 28 0.04 -8.94 14.46
CA GLY A 28 -1.12 -9.67 14.99
C GLY A 28 -2.47 -9.28 14.36
N ALA A 29 -2.49 -8.72 13.15
CA ALA A 29 -3.74 -8.40 12.46
C ALA A 29 -4.41 -9.64 11.86
N ALA A 30 -5.73 -9.72 12.00
CA ALA A 30 -6.55 -10.74 11.36
C ALA A 30 -6.86 -10.37 9.90
N ALA A 31 -6.87 -11.36 9.01
CA ALA A 31 -7.32 -11.15 7.64
C ALA A 31 -8.85 -11.09 7.58
N ILE A 32 -9.39 -10.14 6.81
CA ILE A 32 -10.79 -10.17 6.38
C ILE A 32 -10.86 -10.06 4.85
N ASP A 33 -12.01 -10.42 4.28
CA ASP A 33 -12.35 -10.09 2.91
C ASP A 33 -13.82 -9.66 2.83
N THR A 34 -14.11 -8.74 1.90
CA THR A 34 -15.46 -8.25 1.65
C THR A 34 -15.80 -8.44 0.17
N PRO A 35 -17.10 -8.50 -0.18
CA PRO A 35 -17.50 -8.51 -1.57
C PRO A 35 -16.90 -7.34 -2.36
N VAL A 36 -16.66 -7.55 -3.65
CA VAL A 36 -16.18 -6.49 -4.55
C VAL A 36 -17.25 -5.41 -4.80
N LEU A 37 -18.52 -5.78 -4.60
CA LEU A 37 -19.70 -4.94 -4.73
C LEU A 37 -20.23 -4.59 -3.35
N GLU A 38 -20.60 -3.33 -3.17
CA GLU A 38 -21.37 -2.86 -2.01
C GLU A 38 -22.70 -2.29 -2.53
N LEU A 39 -23.71 -2.19 -1.66
CA LEU A 39 -24.91 -1.42 -1.97
C LEU A 39 -24.50 0.02 -2.28
N ARG A 40 -25.05 0.62 -3.33
CA ARG A 40 -24.67 1.99 -3.75
C ARG A 40 -24.78 2.99 -2.59
N GLU A 41 -25.84 2.89 -1.80
CA GLU A 41 -26.07 3.73 -0.63
C GLU A 41 -25.00 3.59 0.47
N THR A 42 -24.29 2.45 0.55
CA THR A 42 -23.19 2.26 1.49
C THR A 42 -22.02 3.19 1.16
N LEU A 43 -21.81 3.47 -0.13
CA LEU A 43 -20.67 4.24 -0.62
C LEU A 43 -21.00 5.74 -0.80
N THR A 44 -22.27 6.09 -1.00
CA THR A 44 -22.71 7.47 -1.24
C THR A 44 -22.44 8.37 -0.02
N GLY A 45 -21.84 9.54 -0.28
CA GLY A 45 -21.64 10.58 0.74
C GLY A 45 -20.51 10.32 1.73
N LYS A 46 -19.63 9.34 1.46
CA LYS A 46 -18.48 9.00 2.32
C LYS A 46 -17.15 9.61 1.86
N TYR A 47 -17.08 10.00 0.58
CA TYR A 47 -15.83 10.37 -0.09
C TYR A 47 -15.80 11.82 -0.60
N GLY A 48 -16.73 12.67 -0.15
CA GLY A 48 -16.81 14.05 -0.65
C GLY A 48 -16.95 14.14 -2.16
N GLU A 49 -16.13 15.00 -2.78
CA GLU A 49 -16.07 15.21 -4.23
C GLU A 49 -15.71 13.94 -5.02
N ASP A 50 -15.01 12.99 -4.41
CA ASP A 50 -14.58 11.75 -5.07
C ASP A 50 -15.72 10.75 -5.26
N THR A 51 -16.88 10.97 -4.64
CA THR A 51 -18.08 10.13 -4.82
C THR A 51 -18.47 10.01 -6.30
N LYS A 52 -18.22 11.04 -7.12
CA LYS A 52 -18.49 11.04 -8.58
C LYS A 52 -17.64 10.03 -9.37
N LEU A 53 -16.58 9.52 -8.76
CA LEU A 53 -15.62 8.61 -9.39
C LEU A 53 -15.93 7.13 -9.12
N ILE A 54 -17.06 6.82 -8.47
CA ILE A 54 -17.48 5.44 -8.19
C ILE A 54 -18.02 4.78 -9.47
N TYR A 55 -17.70 3.50 -9.65
CA TYR A 55 -18.30 2.65 -10.67
C TYR A 55 -19.63 2.08 -10.17
N GLU A 56 -20.75 2.51 -10.77
CA GLU A 56 -22.08 1.94 -10.51
C GLU A 56 -22.37 0.80 -11.50
N LEU A 57 -23.09 -0.22 -11.03
CA LEU A 57 -23.59 -1.30 -11.88
C LEU A 57 -24.90 -0.89 -12.55
N GLN A 58 -25.18 -1.51 -13.70
CA GLN A 58 -26.45 -1.31 -14.38
C GLN A 58 -27.60 -1.84 -13.51
N ASP A 59 -28.70 -1.08 -13.44
CA ASP A 59 -29.94 -1.56 -12.84
C ASP A 59 -30.53 -2.69 -13.70
N GLN A 60 -30.67 -3.86 -13.09
CA GLN A 60 -31.24 -5.06 -13.70
C GLN A 60 -32.51 -5.53 -12.97
N GLY A 61 -33.19 -4.63 -12.24
CA GLY A 61 -34.44 -4.90 -11.52
C GLY A 61 -34.24 -5.40 -10.08
N GLY A 62 -33.07 -5.17 -9.50
CA GLY A 62 -32.70 -5.62 -8.15
C GLY A 62 -32.06 -4.51 -7.31
N GLU A 63 -31.17 -4.89 -6.40
CA GLU A 63 -30.42 -3.95 -5.58
C GLU A 63 -29.48 -3.10 -6.44
N LEU A 64 -29.38 -1.80 -6.12
CA LEU A 64 -28.44 -0.90 -6.79
C LEU A 64 -27.05 -1.08 -6.17
N LEU A 65 -26.11 -1.55 -6.99
CA LEU A 65 -24.77 -1.92 -6.56
C LEU A 65 -23.70 -1.00 -7.15
N ALA A 66 -22.59 -0.89 -6.44
CA ALA A 66 -21.41 -0.18 -6.89
C ALA A 66 -20.13 -0.93 -6.52
N LEU A 67 -19.08 -0.78 -7.32
CA LEU A 67 -17.76 -1.32 -6.98
C LEU A 67 -17.15 -0.49 -5.85
N ARG A 68 -16.51 -1.18 -4.91
CA ARG A 68 -15.80 -0.53 -3.79
C ARG A 68 -14.71 0.44 -4.28
N TYR A 69 -14.74 1.65 -3.74
CA TYR A 69 -13.78 2.72 -4.03
C TYR A 69 -12.49 2.60 -3.20
N ASP A 70 -12.63 2.09 -1.98
CA ASP A 70 -11.56 1.75 -1.04
C ASP A 70 -11.87 0.48 -0.24
N LEU A 71 -11.05 0.15 0.76
CA LEU A 71 -11.32 -0.94 1.72
C LEU A 71 -11.76 -0.43 3.12
N THR A 72 -11.63 0.87 3.39
CA THR A 72 -12.00 1.51 4.67
C THR A 72 -13.51 1.55 4.88
N VAL A 73 -14.29 1.97 3.88
CA VAL A 73 -15.74 2.05 3.99
C VAL A 73 -16.39 0.65 4.10
N PRO A 74 -15.99 -0.35 3.28
CA PRO A 74 -16.39 -1.74 3.50
C PRO A 74 -16.06 -2.25 4.91
N PHE A 75 -14.91 -1.86 5.47
CA PHE A 75 -14.54 -2.23 6.84
C PHE A 75 -15.43 -1.57 7.90
N ALA A 76 -15.73 -0.27 7.76
CA ALA A 76 -16.65 0.42 8.67
C ALA A 76 -18.06 -0.21 8.65
N ARG A 77 -18.56 -0.55 7.46
CA ARG A 77 -19.81 -1.32 7.30
C ARG A 77 -19.71 -2.69 7.99
N TYR A 78 -18.61 -3.42 7.78
CA TYR A 78 -18.38 -4.73 8.38
C TYR A 78 -18.42 -4.67 9.91
N LEU A 79 -17.76 -3.69 10.53
CA LEU A 79 -17.78 -3.48 11.98
C LEU A 79 -19.20 -3.22 12.49
N ALA A 80 -19.92 -2.28 11.84
CA ALA A 80 -21.27 -1.91 12.24
C ALA A 80 -22.27 -3.08 12.12
N MET A 81 -22.27 -3.78 10.97
CA MET A 81 -23.18 -4.91 10.73
C MET A 81 -22.97 -6.06 11.71
N ASN A 82 -21.72 -6.34 12.08
CA ASN A 82 -21.37 -7.40 13.04
C ASN A 82 -21.34 -6.90 14.50
N LYS A 83 -21.64 -5.62 14.74
CA LYS A 83 -21.61 -4.97 16.07
C LYS A 83 -20.25 -5.05 16.77
N ILE A 84 -19.16 -5.17 16.01
CA ILE A 84 -17.80 -5.29 16.51
C ILE A 84 -17.30 -3.92 16.97
N THR A 85 -16.76 -3.84 18.17
CA THR A 85 -16.22 -2.60 18.76
C THR A 85 -14.70 -2.61 18.92
N ASN A 86 -14.05 -3.76 18.72
CA ASN A 86 -12.60 -3.88 18.77
C ASN A 86 -12.15 -4.93 17.74
N MET A 87 -11.27 -4.53 16.83
CA MET A 87 -10.66 -5.42 15.85
C MET A 87 -9.36 -4.80 15.33
N LYS A 88 -8.32 -5.63 15.19
CA LYS A 88 -7.11 -5.31 14.44
C LYS A 88 -7.07 -6.19 13.19
N ARG A 89 -7.13 -5.60 12.00
CA ARG A 89 -7.27 -6.35 10.75
C ARG A 89 -6.34 -5.86 9.65
N TYR A 90 -6.11 -6.73 8.68
CA TYR A 90 -5.59 -6.34 7.37
C TYR A 90 -6.52 -6.83 6.25
N HIS A 91 -6.53 -6.12 5.13
CA HIS A 91 -7.28 -6.47 3.92
C HIS A 91 -6.45 -6.14 2.68
N VAL A 92 -6.19 -7.14 1.84
CA VAL A 92 -5.44 -6.99 0.58
C VAL A 92 -6.39 -7.29 -0.56
N ALA A 93 -6.74 -6.27 -1.32
CA ALA A 93 -7.80 -6.39 -2.33
C ALA A 93 -7.69 -5.31 -3.41
N LYS A 94 -8.28 -5.60 -4.57
CA LYS A 94 -8.46 -4.61 -5.64
C LYS A 94 -9.58 -3.62 -5.30
N VAL A 95 -9.40 -2.38 -5.71
CA VAL A 95 -10.37 -1.28 -5.64
C VAL A 95 -10.51 -0.58 -6.98
N TYR A 96 -11.61 0.17 -7.14
CA TYR A 96 -12.05 0.66 -8.44
C TYR A 96 -12.39 2.15 -8.39
N ARG A 97 -11.67 2.95 -9.17
CA ARG A 97 -11.85 4.41 -9.23
C ARG A 97 -11.92 4.87 -10.68
N ARG A 98 -12.94 5.64 -11.06
CA ARG A 98 -13.12 6.22 -12.41
C ARG A 98 -12.22 7.43 -12.66
N ASP A 99 -11.03 7.40 -12.09
CA ASP A 99 -10.05 8.46 -12.17
C ASP A 99 -9.50 8.62 -13.61
N ASN A 100 -8.84 9.75 -13.87
CA ASN A 100 -8.10 9.97 -15.10
C ASN A 100 -6.78 9.19 -15.02
N PRO A 101 -6.63 8.09 -15.78
CA PRO A 101 -5.48 7.21 -15.63
C PRO A 101 -4.22 7.90 -16.15
N ALA A 102 -3.13 7.77 -15.38
CA ALA A 102 -1.78 8.14 -15.78
C ALA A 102 -0.92 6.87 -15.71
N THR A 103 -1.08 6.01 -16.71
CA THR A 103 -0.52 4.65 -16.71
C THR A 103 1.00 4.63 -16.68
N THR A 104 1.66 5.64 -17.22
CA THR A 104 3.12 5.84 -17.15
C THR A 104 3.60 6.18 -15.73
N ARG A 105 2.71 6.64 -14.84
CA ARG A 105 2.98 6.98 -13.45
C ARG A 105 2.32 6.02 -12.45
N GLY A 106 1.88 4.84 -12.92
CA GLY A 106 1.26 3.81 -12.10
C GLY A 106 -0.16 4.12 -11.60
N ARG A 107 -0.85 5.12 -12.18
CA ARG A 107 -2.24 5.47 -11.81
C ARG A 107 -3.23 4.73 -12.71
N TYR A 108 -3.90 3.74 -12.15
CA TYR A 108 -4.88 2.89 -12.82
C TYR A 108 -6.30 3.12 -12.26
N ARG A 109 -7.30 2.58 -12.96
CA ARG A 109 -8.71 2.58 -12.51
C ARG A 109 -9.07 1.33 -11.72
N GLU A 110 -8.33 0.25 -11.90
CA GLU A 110 -8.34 -0.94 -11.06
C GLU A 110 -6.91 -1.10 -10.52
N PHE A 111 -6.77 -1.23 -9.20
CA PHE A 111 -5.47 -1.42 -8.56
C PHE A 111 -5.62 -2.05 -7.17
N TYR A 112 -4.53 -2.60 -6.63
CA TYR A 112 -4.49 -3.13 -5.28
C TYR A 112 -4.35 -2.03 -4.22
N GLN A 113 -5.11 -2.18 -3.15
CA GLN A 113 -4.84 -1.59 -1.84
C GLN A 113 -4.44 -2.69 -0.85
N CYS A 114 -3.62 -2.31 0.12
CA CYS A 114 -3.17 -3.17 1.21
C CYS A 114 -3.36 -2.41 2.51
N ASP A 115 -4.50 -2.65 3.15
CA ASP A 115 -4.97 -1.86 4.26
C ASP A 115 -4.74 -2.60 5.57
N PHE A 116 -4.35 -1.86 6.61
CA PHE A 116 -4.22 -2.32 7.99
C PHE A 116 -4.91 -1.31 8.89
N ASP A 117 -5.81 -1.79 9.75
CA ASP A 117 -6.63 -0.93 10.58
C ASP A 117 -6.81 -1.49 11.98
N ILE A 118 -6.79 -0.58 12.96
CA ILE A 118 -7.03 -0.83 14.37
C ILE A 118 -8.31 -0.08 14.75
N ALA A 119 -9.37 -0.83 15.03
CA ALA A 119 -10.65 -0.32 15.50
C ALA A 119 -10.78 -0.60 17.00
N GLY A 120 -11.17 0.40 17.78
CA GLY A 120 -11.48 0.26 19.20
C GLY A 120 -11.14 1.50 20.01
N GLN A 121 -11.72 1.56 21.22
CA GLN A 121 -11.36 2.57 22.20
C GLN A 121 -10.11 2.11 22.95
N PHE A 122 -9.03 2.88 22.81
CA PHE A 122 -7.74 2.63 23.44
C PHE A 122 -7.20 3.92 24.05
N ASP A 123 -6.09 3.81 24.76
CA ASP A 123 -5.36 4.98 25.25
C ASP A 123 -4.75 5.76 24.06
N PRO A 124 -4.64 7.11 24.19
CA PRO A 124 -4.31 7.98 23.07
C PRO A 124 -2.98 7.61 22.38
N MET A 125 -2.97 7.72 21.06
CA MET A 125 -1.80 7.66 20.18
C MET A 125 -1.03 6.34 20.11
N ILE A 126 -1.32 5.34 20.95
CA ILE A 126 -0.64 4.04 20.89
C ILE A 126 -0.92 3.32 19.55
N PRO A 127 -2.18 3.15 19.11
CA PRO A 127 -2.48 2.51 17.82
C PRO A 127 -1.98 3.33 16.63
N ASP A 128 -2.04 4.65 16.74
CA ASP A 128 -1.59 5.60 15.72
C ASP A 128 -0.08 5.47 15.48
N ALA A 129 0.71 5.36 16.56
CA ALA A 129 2.14 5.08 16.49
C ALA A 129 2.43 3.70 15.87
N GLU A 130 1.63 2.67 16.19
CA GLU A 130 1.77 1.33 15.60
C GLU A 130 1.57 1.36 14.08
N CYS A 131 0.59 2.11 13.58
CA CYS A 131 0.37 2.29 12.13
C CYS A 131 1.59 2.88 11.44
N LEU A 132 2.21 3.92 12.01
CA LEU A 132 3.43 4.53 11.46
C LEU A 132 4.63 3.57 11.51
N LYS A 133 4.74 2.76 12.58
CA LYS A 133 5.76 1.70 12.68
C LYS A 133 5.62 0.66 11.57
N ILE A 134 4.40 0.22 11.26
CA ILE A 134 4.12 -0.73 10.18
C ILE A 134 4.55 -0.16 8.83
N VAL A 135 4.24 1.12 8.55
CA VAL A 135 4.69 1.78 7.31
C VAL A 135 6.22 1.79 7.22
N HIS A 136 6.88 2.20 8.30
CA HIS A 136 8.34 2.22 8.36
C HIS A 136 8.94 0.83 8.11
N GLU A 137 8.44 -0.21 8.78
CA GLU A 137 8.93 -1.59 8.60
C GLU A 137 8.75 -2.07 7.17
N ILE A 138 7.56 -1.89 6.58
CA ILE A 138 7.27 -2.30 5.20
C ILE A 138 8.20 -1.59 4.22
N LEU A 139 8.33 -0.27 4.29
CA LEU A 139 9.15 0.48 3.33
C LEU A 139 10.64 0.18 3.49
N SER A 140 11.10 -0.09 4.72
CA SER A 140 12.48 -0.52 4.98
C SER A 140 12.76 -1.92 4.41
N ASP A 141 11.85 -2.88 4.65
CA ASP A 141 11.98 -4.27 4.19
C ASP A 141 11.95 -4.38 2.66
N LEU A 142 11.27 -3.45 1.97
CA LEU A 142 11.19 -3.41 0.51
C LEU A 142 12.43 -2.79 -0.16
N GLN A 143 13.31 -2.14 0.61
CA GLN A 143 14.60 -1.59 0.13
C GLN A 143 14.47 -0.68 -1.10
N LEU A 144 13.43 0.15 -1.18
CA LEU A 144 13.11 0.95 -2.38
C LEU A 144 13.96 2.21 -2.56
N GLY A 145 14.86 2.50 -1.61
CA GLY A 145 15.53 3.78 -1.47
C GLY A 145 15.18 4.41 -0.14
N ASP A 146 15.55 5.68 0.03
CA ASP A 146 15.17 6.42 1.23
C ASP A 146 13.71 6.92 1.16
N PHE A 147 13.09 7.17 2.31
CA PHE A 147 11.72 7.63 2.42
C PHE A 147 11.51 8.53 3.63
N ILE A 148 10.45 9.34 3.60
CA ILE A 148 9.97 10.12 4.73
C ILE A 148 8.47 9.90 4.90
N ILE A 149 8.00 9.84 6.15
CA ILE A 149 6.59 9.78 6.50
C ILE A 149 6.18 11.15 7.02
N LYS A 150 5.42 11.88 6.20
CA LYS A 150 4.78 13.13 6.59
C LYS A 150 3.61 12.83 7.51
N VAL A 151 3.48 13.59 8.58
CA VAL A 151 2.39 13.48 9.56
C VAL A 151 1.78 14.85 9.82
N ASN A 152 0.47 14.90 10.02
CA ASN A 152 -0.26 16.09 10.46
C ASN A 152 -1.51 15.64 11.22
N ASP A 153 -2.33 16.58 11.71
CA ASP A 153 -3.60 16.29 12.36
C ASP A 153 -4.71 17.22 11.84
N ARG A 154 -5.88 16.66 11.55
CA ARG A 154 -7.02 17.43 11.02
C ARG A 154 -7.48 18.54 11.96
N ARG A 155 -7.35 18.37 13.27
CA ARG A 155 -7.71 19.39 14.27
C ARG A 155 -6.73 20.56 14.23
N ILE A 156 -5.45 20.31 13.93
CA ILE A 156 -4.45 21.35 13.71
C ILE A 156 -4.81 22.17 12.47
N LEU A 157 -5.13 21.52 11.34
CA LEU A 157 -5.59 22.21 10.13
C LEU A 157 -6.82 23.08 10.38
N ASN A 158 -7.82 22.56 11.09
CA ASN A 158 -9.00 23.33 11.50
C ASN A 158 -8.60 24.55 12.34
N GLY A 159 -7.69 24.36 13.29
CA GLY A 159 -7.17 25.40 14.14
C GLY A 159 -6.46 26.51 13.36
N VAL A 160 -5.54 26.14 12.47
CA VAL A 160 -4.81 27.06 11.59
C VAL A 160 -5.79 27.88 10.75
N PHE A 161 -6.73 27.22 10.07
CA PHE A 161 -7.69 27.94 9.22
C PHE A 161 -8.60 28.86 10.03
N ALA A 162 -9.03 28.45 11.23
CA ALA A 162 -9.83 29.29 12.10
C ALA A 162 -9.08 30.55 12.55
N VAL A 163 -7.79 30.44 12.94
CA VAL A 163 -7.01 31.61 13.35
C VAL A 163 -6.61 32.51 12.19
N CYS A 164 -6.59 31.98 10.96
CA CYS A 164 -6.43 32.74 9.73
C CYS A 164 -7.74 33.39 9.23
N GLY A 165 -8.86 33.20 9.93
CA GLY A 165 -10.16 33.81 9.60
C GLY A 165 -10.96 33.08 8.52
N ILE A 166 -10.66 31.82 8.25
CA ILE A 166 -11.37 31.00 7.27
C ILE A 166 -12.69 30.48 7.87
N PRO A 167 -13.85 30.71 7.21
CA PRO A 167 -15.10 30.14 7.64
C PRO A 167 -15.10 28.61 7.55
N GLU A 168 -15.78 27.94 8.48
CA GLU A 168 -15.91 26.47 8.51
C GLU A 168 -16.47 25.90 7.20
N SER A 169 -17.38 26.64 6.53
CA SER A 169 -17.95 26.26 5.23
C SER A 169 -16.93 26.19 4.09
N LYS A 170 -15.77 26.82 4.24
CA LYS A 170 -14.66 26.78 3.28
C LYS A 170 -13.51 25.85 3.71
N PHE A 171 -13.65 25.12 4.82
CA PHE A 171 -12.60 24.26 5.34
C PHE A 171 -12.16 23.21 4.30
N ILE A 172 -13.10 22.45 3.74
CA ILE A 172 -12.82 21.36 2.80
C ILE A 172 -12.16 21.91 1.51
N THR A 173 -12.71 23.00 0.96
CA THR A 173 -12.17 23.60 -0.27
C THR A 173 -10.79 24.21 -0.05
N THR A 174 -10.51 24.73 1.15
CA THR A 174 -9.18 25.25 1.52
C THR A 174 -8.18 24.12 1.70
N CYS A 175 -8.54 23.01 2.38
CA CYS A 175 -7.70 21.81 2.47
C CYS A 175 -7.35 21.28 1.07
N SER A 176 -8.34 21.21 0.17
CA SER A 176 -8.13 20.76 -1.21
C SER A 176 -7.10 21.60 -1.98
N THR A 177 -7.05 22.91 -1.72
CA THR A 177 -6.05 23.81 -2.32
C THR A 177 -4.69 23.69 -1.63
N VAL A 178 -4.63 23.60 -0.30
CA VAL A 178 -3.38 23.37 0.46
C VAL A 178 -2.71 22.06 0.07
N ASP A 179 -3.48 20.98 -0.15
CA ASP A 179 -2.96 19.66 -0.55
C ASP A 179 -2.14 19.72 -1.86
N LYS A 180 -2.38 20.72 -2.71
CA LYS A 180 -1.63 20.91 -3.96
C LYS A 180 -0.21 21.44 -3.76
N LEU A 181 0.16 21.88 -2.54
CA LEU A 181 1.54 22.30 -2.22
C LEU A 181 2.57 21.18 -2.40
N ASP A 182 2.11 19.92 -2.45
CA ASP A 182 2.96 18.77 -2.80
C ASP A 182 3.44 18.77 -4.26
N LYS A 183 2.81 19.56 -5.12
CA LYS A 183 3.05 19.61 -6.58
C LYS A 183 3.19 21.02 -7.15
N MET A 184 2.70 22.03 -6.44
CA MET A 184 2.61 23.41 -6.91
C MET A 184 3.33 24.35 -5.94
N PRO A 185 3.98 25.41 -6.44
CA PRO A 185 4.57 26.43 -5.59
C PRO A 185 3.49 27.19 -4.81
N TRP A 186 3.88 27.78 -3.68
CA TRP A 186 2.98 28.52 -2.78
C TRP A 186 2.22 29.63 -3.50
N GLU A 187 2.86 30.31 -4.43
CA GLU A 187 2.34 31.45 -5.18
C GLU A 187 1.11 31.05 -6.03
N GLU A 188 1.14 29.86 -6.62
CA GLU A 188 0.02 29.33 -7.40
C GLU A 188 -1.12 28.88 -6.48
N VAL A 189 -0.79 28.19 -5.38
CA VAL A 189 -1.76 27.77 -4.36
C VAL A 189 -2.47 28.98 -3.74
N ARG A 190 -1.72 30.02 -3.40
CA ARG A 190 -2.25 31.30 -2.91
C ARG A 190 -3.15 31.97 -3.94
N SER A 191 -2.74 31.98 -5.21
CA SER A 191 -3.54 32.56 -6.29
C SER A 191 -4.88 31.83 -6.47
N GLU A 192 -4.90 30.49 -6.35
CA GLU A 192 -6.14 29.71 -6.36
C GLU A 192 -7.03 30.02 -5.15
N MET A 193 -6.46 30.12 -3.95
CA MET A 193 -7.19 30.48 -2.72
C MET A 193 -7.92 31.82 -2.87
N VAL A 194 -7.24 32.83 -3.39
CA VAL A 194 -7.79 34.18 -3.55
C VAL A 194 -8.75 34.24 -4.75
N GLY A 195 -8.30 33.78 -5.92
CA GLY A 195 -9.02 33.95 -7.19
C GLY A 195 -10.21 33.00 -7.36
N GLU A 196 -10.10 31.74 -6.95
CA GLU A 196 -11.12 30.72 -7.19
C GLU A 196 -11.95 30.40 -5.94
N LYS A 197 -11.30 30.34 -4.76
CA LYS A 197 -11.99 30.04 -3.50
C LYS A 197 -12.55 31.28 -2.80
N GLY A 198 -12.19 32.47 -3.28
CA GLY A 198 -12.66 33.75 -2.75
C GLY A 198 -12.25 33.99 -1.30
N LEU A 199 -11.04 33.59 -0.93
CA LEU A 199 -10.41 33.94 0.35
C LEU A 199 -9.79 35.34 0.25
N SER A 200 -9.69 36.07 1.37
CA SER A 200 -8.99 37.35 1.34
C SER A 200 -7.48 37.12 1.18
N PRO A 201 -6.75 38.03 0.51
CA PRO A 201 -5.30 37.95 0.38
C PRO A 201 -4.59 37.79 1.74
N GLU A 202 -5.05 38.52 2.76
CA GLU A 202 -4.48 38.49 4.11
C GLU A 202 -4.68 37.13 4.79
N ALA A 203 -5.84 36.50 4.58
CA ALA A 203 -6.11 35.16 5.12
C ALA A 203 -5.23 34.12 4.43
N ALA A 204 -5.05 34.23 3.10
CA ALA A 204 -4.14 33.35 2.36
C ALA A 204 -2.68 33.53 2.80
N ASP A 205 -2.22 34.77 3.00
CA ASP A 205 -0.86 35.05 3.48
C ASP A 205 -0.61 34.45 4.86
N HIS A 206 -1.56 34.63 5.80
CA HIS A 206 -1.45 34.01 7.12
C HIS A 206 -1.49 32.48 7.07
N ILE A 207 -2.24 31.87 6.12
CA ILE A 207 -2.17 30.41 5.93
C ILE A 207 -0.75 30.01 5.52
N GLY A 208 -0.13 30.76 4.60
CA GLY A 208 1.23 30.54 4.11
C GLY A 208 2.26 30.44 5.22
N GLU A 209 2.18 31.34 6.20
CA GLU A 209 3.05 31.36 7.38
C GLU A 209 3.06 30.02 8.15
N TYR A 210 1.95 29.27 8.13
CA TYR A 210 1.85 27.97 8.79
C TYR A 210 2.10 26.79 7.84
N VAL A 211 1.45 26.75 6.68
CA VAL A 211 1.46 25.56 5.81
C VAL A 211 2.81 25.28 5.15
N GLN A 212 3.71 26.27 5.15
CA GLN A 212 5.09 26.10 4.70
C GLN A 212 6.01 25.52 5.80
N LEU A 213 5.52 25.37 7.03
CA LEU A 213 6.30 24.82 8.14
C LEU A 213 6.29 23.29 8.11
N HIS A 214 7.48 22.72 8.20
CA HIS A 214 7.68 21.29 8.42
C HIS A 214 8.89 21.06 9.32
N GLY A 215 8.89 19.97 10.11
CA GLY A 215 9.94 19.70 11.07
C GLY A 215 9.67 18.48 11.95
N GLY A 216 10.33 18.43 13.11
CA GLY A 216 10.14 17.37 14.11
C GLY A 216 9.42 17.86 15.36
N LEU A 217 9.80 17.30 16.51
CA LEU A 217 9.25 17.65 17.82
C LEU A 217 9.41 19.16 18.13
N ASP A 218 10.53 19.77 17.77
CA ASP A 218 10.81 21.19 18.03
C ASP A 218 9.74 22.11 17.40
N LEU A 219 9.25 21.77 16.20
CA LEU A 219 8.18 22.52 15.55
C LEU A 219 6.85 22.37 16.31
N ILE A 220 6.54 21.18 16.82
CA ILE A 220 5.34 20.96 17.64
C ILE A 220 5.41 21.82 18.91
N GLU A 221 6.58 21.87 19.56
CA GLU A 221 6.78 22.69 20.75
C GLU A 221 6.69 24.19 20.45
N GLN A 222 7.24 24.63 19.33
CA GLN A 222 7.09 26.01 18.85
C GLN A 222 5.62 26.37 18.66
N LEU A 223 4.83 25.53 17.97
CA LEU A 223 3.42 25.80 17.71
C LEU A 223 2.54 25.71 18.97
N LEU A 224 2.94 24.92 19.97
CA LEU A 224 2.28 24.93 21.28
C LEU A 224 2.44 26.26 22.02
N GLN A 225 3.51 27.02 21.73
CA GLN A 225 3.74 28.37 22.27
C GLN A 225 3.19 29.49 21.37
N ASP A 226 2.65 29.17 20.18
CA ASP A 226 2.11 30.16 19.28
C ASP A 226 0.90 30.87 19.93
N PRO A 227 0.90 32.22 20.04
CA PRO A 227 -0.17 32.95 20.73
C PRO A 227 -1.56 32.82 20.10
N LYS A 228 -1.65 32.56 18.80
CA LYS A 228 -2.93 32.39 18.09
C LYS A 228 -3.41 30.94 18.19
N LEU A 229 -2.56 29.97 17.87
CA LEU A 229 -2.92 28.55 17.86
C LEU A 229 -3.16 27.99 19.27
N SER A 230 -2.37 28.41 20.27
CA SER A 230 -2.51 27.94 21.66
C SER A 230 -3.87 28.27 22.29
N GLN A 231 -4.57 29.28 21.77
CA GLN A 231 -5.92 29.66 22.20
C GLN A 231 -7.01 28.85 21.47
N ASN A 232 -6.68 28.21 20.35
CA ASN A 232 -7.60 27.34 19.65
C ASN A 232 -7.60 25.94 20.29
N LYS A 233 -8.74 25.56 20.88
CA LYS A 233 -8.89 24.28 21.59
C LYS A 233 -8.53 23.07 20.72
N LEU A 234 -9.01 23.03 19.47
CA LEU A 234 -8.77 21.92 18.55
C LEU A 234 -7.29 21.83 18.16
N ALA A 235 -6.66 22.95 17.84
CA ALA A 235 -5.23 23.00 17.54
C ALA A 235 -4.40 22.48 18.71
N LYS A 236 -4.73 22.93 19.93
CA LYS A 236 -4.01 22.55 21.15
C LYS A 236 -4.14 21.06 21.45
N GLU A 237 -5.33 20.48 21.29
CA GLU A 237 -5.55 19.03 21.43
C GLU A 237 -4.76 18.25 20.37
N GLY A 238 -4.84 18.66 19.10
CA GLY A 238 -4.08 18.02 18.02
C GLY A 238 -2.57 18.10 18.23
N LEU A 239 -2.03 19.26 18.62
CA LEU A 239 -0.60 19.42 18.93
C LEU A 239 -0.17 18.60 20.15
N GLY A 240 -1.03 18.48 21.18
CA GLY A 240 -0.79 17.62 22.32
C GLY A 240 -0.69 16.14 21.94
N ASP A 241 -1.60 15.67 21.11
CA ASP A 241 -1.58 14.30 20.57
C ASP A 241 -0.36 14.08 19.66
N MET A 242 0.02 15.07 18.83
CA MET A 242 1.25 14.98 18.02
C MET A 242 2.51 14.91 18.90
N LYS A 243 2.58 15.67 20.00
CA LYS A 243 3.69 15.57 20.96
C LYS A 243 3.78 14.15 21.54
N LEU A 244 2.67 13.61 22.04
CA LEU A 244 2.62 12.25 22.58
C LEU A 244 2.99 11.20 21.53
N LEU A 245 2.52 11.38 20.30
CA LEU A 245 2.88 10.50 19.18
C LEU A 245 4.40 10.48 18.95
N PHE A 246 5.06 11.64 18.93
CA PHE A 246 6.52 11.71 18.75
C PHE A 246 7.31 11.05 19.89
N GLU A 247 6.79 11.08 21.12
CA GLU A 247 7.37 10.34 22.24
C GLU A 247 7.35 8.82 21.96
N TYR A 248 6.21 8.29 21.51
CA TYR A 248 6.10 6.87 21.15
C TYR A 248 6.94 6.48 19.93
N LEU A 249 6.99 7.33 18.91
CA LEU A 249 7.81 7.10 17.70
C LEU A 249 9.31 7.09 18.03
N THR A 250 9.72 7.82 19.06
CA THR A 250 11.09 7.79 19.59
C THR A 250 11.39 6.46 20.26
N LEU A 251 10.46 5.93 21.05
CA LEU A 251 10.58 4.59 21.65
C LEU A 251 10.61 3.48 20.59
N PHE A 252 9.88 3.64 19.49
CA PHE A 252 9.93 2.73 18.34
C PHE A 252 11.17 2.91 17.46
N GLY A 253 11.99 3.92 17.72
CA GLY A 253 13.24 4.20 17.01
C GLY A 253 13.03 4.68 15.57
N ILE A 254 11.90 5.32 15.26
CA ILE A 254 11.56 5.72 13.88
C ILE A 254 11.43 7.22 13.66
N THR A 255 11.60 8.06 14.68
CA THR A 255 11.46 9.54 14.59
C THR A 255 12.28 10.16 13.47
N GLY A 256 13.46 9.61 13.15
CA GLY A 256 14.30 10.09 12.03
C GLY A 256 13.68 9.92 10.64
N LYS A 257 12.55 9.21 10.51
CA LYS A 257 11.78 9.05 9.27
C LYS A 257 10.44 9.79 9.30
N ILE A 258 10.20 10.63 10.32
CA ILE A 258 8.91 11.31 10.51
C ILE A 258 9.11 12.81 10.33
N SER A 259 8.26 13.42 9.51
CA SER A 259 8.21 14.87 9.32
C SER A 259 6.82 15.37 9.67
N PHE A 260 6.69 16.15 10.75
CA PHE A 260 5.49 16.92 11.00
C PHE A 260 5.40 18.05 9.97
N ASP A 261 4.40 18.01 9.11
CA ASP A 261 4.31 18.85 7.91
C ASP A 261 2.90 19.44 7.78
N LEU A 262 2.78 20.76 7.94
CA LEU A 262 1.47 21.43 7.94
C LEU A 262 0.85 21.56 6.54
N SER A 263 1.62 21.33 5.48
CA SER A 263 1.10 21.27 4.10
C SER A 263 0.31 19.98 3.85
N LEU A 264 0.52 18.93 4.66
CA LEU A 264 -0.21 17.68 4.53
C LEU A 264 -1.67 17.90 4.96
N ALA A 265 -2.51 18.23 4.00
CA ALA A 265 -3.96 18.34 4.13
C ALA A 265 -4.71 17.20 3.41
N ARG A 266 -3.96 16.17 3.00
CA ARG A 266 -4.45 15.04 2.24
C ARG A 266 -5.38 14.17 3.08
N GLY A 267 -6.53 13.84 2.52
CA GLY A 267 -7.35 12.79 3.11
C GLY A 267 -8.78 12.77 2.63
N LEU A 268 -9.37 11.59 2.74
CA LEU A 268 -10.80 11.42 2.56
C LEU A 268 -11.53 12.17 3.69
N ASP A 269 -12.71 12.70 3.39
CA ASP A 269 -13.46 13.60 4.28
C ASP A 269 -13.72 13.02 5.67
N TYR A 270 -13.56 11.71 5.85
CA TYR A 270 -13.81 10.98 7.08
C TYR A 270 -12.70 11.04 8.15
N TYR A 271 -11.49 11.55 7.86
CA TYR A 271 -10.46 11.66 8.91
C TYR A 271 -10.86 12.66 10.00
N THR A 272 -10.37 12.44 11.21
CA THR A 272 -10.80 13.16 12.43
C THR A 272 -9.64 13.53 13.37
N GLY A 273 -8.48 12.89 13.22
CA GLY A 273 -7.26 13.16 14.01
C GLY A 273 -6.05 13.12 13.09
N VAL A 274 -5.04 12.32 13.45
CA VAL A 274 -3.81 12.21 12.66
C VAL A 274 -4.08 11.78 11.22
N ILE A 275 -3.28 12.32 10.32
CA ILE A 275 -3.19 11.96 8.92
C ILE A 275 -1.70 11.80 8.59
N PHE A 276 -1.40 10.86 7.70
CA PHE A 276 -0.02 10.61 7.32
C PHE A 276 0.11 10.11 5.89
N GLU A 277 1.27 10.40 5.32
CA GLU A 277 1.62 10.05 3.96
C GLU A 277 3.11 9.75 3.88
N ALA A 278 3.47 8.58 3.33
CA ALA A 278 4.85 8.22 3.08
C ALA A 278 5.22 8.52 1.62
N VAL A 279 6.34 9.20 1.42
CA VAL A 279 6.89 9.52 0.10
C VAL A 279 8.32 8.98 0.02
N LEU A 280 8.71 8.51 -1.17
CA LEU A 280 10.10 8.11 -1.41
C LEU A 280 10.94 9.35 -1.72
N LEU A 281 12.17 9.36 -1.25
CA LEU A 281 13.15 10.39 -1.53
C LEU A 281 14.00 9.95 -2.74
N GLN A 282 14.22 10.85 -3.69
CA GLN A 282 15.14 10.57 -4.79
C GLN A 282 16.60 10.66 -4.29
N PRO A 283 17.52 9.82 -4.82
CA PRO A 283 18.94 10.12 -4.71
C PRO A 283 19.24 11.41 -5.48
N GLU A 284 20.07 12.29 -4.93
CA GLU A 284 20.46 13.59 -5.54
C GLU A 284 21.23 13.47 -6.89
N ASN A 285 21.42 12.26 -7.43
CA ASN A 285 22.22 12.02 -8.62
C ASN A 285 21.39 11.35 -9.73
N ASP A 286 20.91 12.16 -10.68
CA ASP A 286 21.05 11.96 -12.14
C ASP A 286 20.22 13.01 -12.89
N HIS A 287 20.92 13.83 -13.68
CA HIS A 287 20.52 14.72 -14.81
C HIS A 287 19.05 14.83 -15.30
N VAL A 288 18.06 14.90 -14.42
CA VAL A 288 16.68 15.26 -14.76
C VAL A 288 16.43 16.67 -14.21
N GLU A 289 16.26 17.64 -15.10
CA GLU A 289 16.09 19.08 -14.80
C GLU A 289 14.82 19.42 -13.99
N GLU A 290 14.03 18.43 -13.57
CA GLU A 290 12.92 18.61 -12.63
C GLU A 290 12.85 17.44 -11.64
N PRO A 291 12.67 17.69 -10.33
CA PRO A 291 12.38 16.64 -9.37
C PRO A 291 11.03 16.03 -9.74
N VAL A 292 11.03 14.88 -10.42
CA VAL A 292 9.81 14.10 -10.60
C VAL A 292 9.41 13.60 -9.22
N SER A 293 8.57 14.37 -8.51
CA SER A 293 7.97 14.01 -7.23
C SER A 293 7.64 12.52 -7.22
N VAL A 294 8.42 11.73 -6.48
CA VAL A 294 8.18 10.30 -6.31
C VAL A 294 7.02 10.22 -5.34
N GLY A 295 5.81 10.33 -5.90
CA GLY A 295 4.63 10.57 -5.08
C GLY A 295 4.40 9.48 -4.02
N SER A 296 3.48 9.77 -3.12
CA SER A 296 2.91 8.89 -2.08
C SER A 296 2.95 7.37 -2.35
N VAL A 297 3.59 6.61 -1.47
CA VAL A 297 3.65 5.14 -1.50
C VAL A 297 2.87 4.48 -0.37
N ALA A 298 2.45 5.26 0.63
CA ALA A 298 1.50 4.83 1.65
C ALA A 298 0.76 6.06 2.20
N GLY A 299 -0.46 5.86 2.69
CA GLY A 299 -1.21 6.93 3.35
C GLY A 299 -2.26 6.39 4.30
N GLY A 300 -2.65 7.18 5.29
CA GLY A 300 -3.57 6.74 6.34
C GLY A 300 -3.89 7.84 7.33
N GLY A 301 -4.57 7.45 8.40
CA GLY A 301 -4.98 8.37 9.46
C GLY A 301 -6.08 7.82 10.35
N ARG A 302 -6.52 8.66 11.30
CA ARG A 302 -7.58 8.37 12.28
C ARG A 302 -8.95 8.86 11.82
N TYR A 303 -9.98 8.02 11.90
CA TYR A 303 -11.32 8.25 11.35
C TYR A 303 -12.46 7.77 12.28
N ASP A 304 -12.57 8.36 13.46
CA ASP A 304 -13.44 7.86 14.54
C ASP A 304 -14.96 7.99 14.27
N GLY A 305 -15.34 8.77 13.26
CA GLY A 305 -16.73 9.01 12.90
C GLY A 305 -17.33 7.99 11.94
N LEU A 306 -16.51 7.26 11.17
CA LEU A 306 -16.99 6.53 9.98
C LEU A 306 -17.91 5.36 10.33
N VAL A 307 -17.55 4.56 11.35
CA VAL A 307 -18.37 3.41 11.80
C VAL A 307 -19.73 3.87 12.31
N GLY A 308 -19.78 4.99 13.02
CA GLY A 308 -21.01 5.57 13.53
C GLY A 308 -22.00 5.98 12.44
N MET A 309 -21.55 6.16 11.19
CA MET A 309 -22.45 6.42 10.07
C MET A 309 -23.21 5.18 9.57
N PHE A 310 -22.76 3.97 9.95
CA PHE A 310 -23.37 2.69 9.59
C PHE A 310 -24.10 2.03 10.76
N ASP A 311 -23.77 2.40 12.00
CA ASP A 311 -24.45 1.90 13.19
C ASP A 311 -25.83 2.58 13.35
N PRO A 312 -26.95 1.82 13.45
CA PRO A 312 -28.28 2.40 13.55
C PRO A 312 -28.51 3.32 14.77
N LYS A 313 -27.67 3.20 15.81
CA LYS A 313 -27.71 4.04 17.02
C LYS A 313 -26.64 5.12 17.01
N GLY A 314 -25.88 5.25 15.92
CA GLY A 314 -24.78 6.20 15.81
C GLY A 314 -23.60 5.88 16.74
N ARG A 315 -23.47 4.63 17.19
CA ARG A 315 -22.38 4.25 18.09
C ARG A 315 -21.03 4.41 17.37
N LYS A 316 -20.18 5.28 17.90
CA LYS A 316 -18.82 5.48 17.39
C LYS A 316 -17.92 4.30 17.78
N VAL A 317 -17.07 3.90 16.85
CA VAL A 317 -15.94 3.00 17.08
C VAL A 317 -14.73 3.74 16.54
N PRO A 318 -13.82 4.22 17.41
CA PRO A 318 -12.60 4.89 16.98
C PRO A 318 -11.77 3.97 16.10
N CYS A 319 -11.18 4.50 15.03
CA CYS A 319 -10.40 3.73 14.09
C CYS A 319 -9.19 4.52 13.62
N VAL A 320 -8.06 3.84 13.46
CA VAL A 320 -6.87 4.36 12.78
C VAL A 320 -6.30 3.28 11.88
N GLY A 321 -5.79 3.67 10.72
CA GLY A 321 -5.22 2.70 9.80
C GLY A 321 -4.41 3.32 8.68
N VAL A 322 -3.88 2.42 7.84
CA VAL A 322 -2.98 2.75 6.74
C VAL A 322 -3.25 1.88 5.53
N SER A 323 -3.07 2.46 4.34
CA SER A 323 -3.08 1.80 3.05
C SER A 323 -1.71 1.91 2.39
N ILE A 324 -1.15 0.78 1.95
CA ILE A 324 0.10 0.75 1.16
C ILE A 324 -0.23 0.82 -0.33
N GLY A 325 0.39 1.77 -1.03
CA GLY A 325 0.25 2.01 -2.47
C GLY A 325 1.04 1.02 -3.32
N ILE A 326 0.55 -0.22 -3.40
CA ILE A 326 1.23 -1.35 -4.06
C ILE A 326 1.59 -1.08 -5.52
N GLU A 327 0.72 -0.46 -6.33
CA GLU A 327 1.01 -0.29 -7.76
C GLU A 327 2.23 0.61 -8.02
N ARG A 328 2.43 1.64 -7.19
CA ARG A 328 3.59 2.53 -7.33
C ARG A 328 4.87 1.81 -6.95
N ILE A 329 4.85 1.11 -5.80
CA ILE A 329 5.96 0.29 -5.34
C ILE A 329 6.32 -0.78 -6.38
N PHE A 330 5.30 -1.48 -6.89
CA PHE A 330 5.46 -2.50 -7.92
C PHE A 330 6.11 -1.94 -9.18
N SER A 331 5.72 -0.75 -9.63
CA SER A 331 6.31 -0.12 -10.82
C SER A 331 7.79 0.19 -10.63
N ILE A 332 8.20 0.62 -9.44
CA ILE A 332 9.61 0.89 -9.08
C ILE A 332 10.41 -0.42 -9.06
N LEU A 333 9.87 -1.46 -8.42
CA LEU A 333 10.50 -2.79 -8.39
C LEU A 333 10.66 -3.37 -9.79
N GLU A 334 9.64 -3.25 -10.63
CA GLU A 334 9.67 -3.71 -12.03
C GLU A 334 10.79 -3.01 -12.82
N GLN A 335 10.94 -1.69 -12.67
CA GLN A 335 12.01 -0.93 -13.31
C GLN A 335 13.40 -1.35 -12.81
N ARG A 336 13.57 -1.55 -11.49
CA ARG A 336 14.84 -1.99 -10.91
C ARG A 336 15.25 -3.38 -11.42
N VAL A 337 14.31 -4.32 -11.44
CA VAL A 337 14.55 -5.68 -11.95
C VAL A 337 14.92 -5.64 -13.43
N LYS A 338 14.21 -4.85 -14.24
CA LYS A 338 14.57 -4.63 -15.66
C LYS A 338 15.97 -4.04 -15.83
N ALA A 339 16.35 -3.08 -15.01
CA ALA A 339 17.68 -2.45 -15.05
C ALA A 339 18.81 -3.42 -14.62
N SER A 340 18.54 -4.31 -13.65
CA SER A 340 19.52 -5.30 -13.19
C SER A 340 19.79 -6.43 -14.19
N GLY A 341 18.90 -6.66 -15.16
CA GLY A 341 18.95 -7.81 -16.06
C GLY A 341 18.65 -9.15 -15.40
N GLU A 342 18.25 -9.16 -14.12
CA GLU A 342 17.90 -10.38 -13.39
C GLU A 342 16.66 -11.04 -13.99
N LYS A 343 16.75 -12.34 -14.28
CA LYS A 343 15.59 -13.12 -14.72
C LYS A 343 14.68 -13.44 -13.53
N VAL A 344 13.48 -12.88 -13.56
CA VAL A 344 12.43 -13.25 -12.60
C VAL A 344 11.93 -14.65 -12.92
N ARG A 345 12.17 -15.59 -12.01
CA ARG A 345 11.51 -16.90 -12.05
C ARG A 345 10.00 -16.74 -11.86
N THR A 346 9.24 -17.32 -12.79
CA THR A 346 7.77 -17.30 -12.81
C THR A 346 7.14 -18.59 -12.30
N THR A 347 7.96 -19.58 -11.96
CA THR A 347 7.57 -20.86 -11.36
C THR A 347 8.48 -21.17 -10.18
N GLU A 348 8.01 -22.04 -9.28
CA GLU A 348 8.75 -22.49 -8.11
C GLU A 348 9.31 -23.91 -8.26
N THR A 349 9.35 -24.42 -9.50
CA THR A 349 9.82 -25.78 -9.80
C THR A 349 11.26 -25.98 -9.32
N GLN A 350 11.46 -26.99 -8.50
CA GLN A 350 12.73 -27.33 -7.87
C GLN A 350 13.55 -28.30 -8.74
N VAL A 351 12.88 -29.24 -9.42
CA VAL A 351 13.56 -30.27 -10.20
C VAL A 351 12.78 -30.64 -11.46
N LEU A 352 13.49 -30.82 -12.58
CA LEU A 352 12.93 -31.40 -13.80
C LEU A 352 13.30 -32.89 -13.87
N VAL A 353 12.32 -33.77 -14.02
CA VAL A 353 12.55 -35.19 -14.32
C VAL A 353 12.90 -35.32 -15.80
N THR A 354 14.07 -35.88 -16.08
CA THR A 354 14.67 -35.91 -17.42
C THR A 354 15.20 -37.28 -17.80
N THR A 355 15.43 -37.51 -19.08
CA THR A 355 16.13 -38.69 -19.57
C THR A 355 16.84 -38.42 -20.90
N PRO A 356 18.01 -39.03 -21.17
CA PRO A 356 18.62 -39.06 -22.49
C PRO A 356 18.06 -40.17 -23.40
N GLN A 357 17.33 -41.14 -22.85
CA GLN A 357 16.93 -42.37 -23.54
C GLN A 357 15.46 -42.32 -23.99
N LYS A 358 15.10 -43.24 -24.89
CA LYS A 358 13.72 -43.41 -25.39
C LYS A 358 12.95 -44.40 -24.52
N HIS A 359 11.63 -44.44 -24.67
CA HIS A 359 10.73 -45.41 -24.03
C HIS A 359 10.68 -45.37 -22.48
N LEU A 360 11.27 -44.34 -21.85
CA LEU A 360 11.25 -44.16 -20.39
C LEU A 360 10.14 -43.24 -19.87
N LEU A 361 9.08 -42.99 -20.66
CA LEU A 361 7.96 -42.15 -20.20
C LEU A 361 7.30 -42.72 -18.93
N ALA A 362 7.08 -44.02 -18.86
CA ALA A 362 6.46 -44.66 -17.69
C ALA A 362 7.31 -44.47 -16.42
N ALA A 363 8.63 -44.60 -16.54
CA ALA A 363 9.55 -44.37 -15.44
C ALA A 363 9.58 -42.90 -15.00
N ARG A 364 9.58 -41.94 -15.94
CA ARG A 364 9.47 -40.51 -15.61
C ARG A 364 8.15 -40.17 -14.92
N LEU A 365 7.04 -40.74 -15.39
CA LEU A 365 5.71 -40.57 -14.78
C LEU A 365 5.65 -41.14 -13.37
N LYS A 366 6.31 -42.28 -13.12
CA LYS A 366 6.42 -42.85 -11.78
C LYS A 366 7.22 -41.92 -10.85
N LEU A 367 8.42 -41.52 -11.26
CA LEU A 367 9.29 -40.68 -10.42
C LEU A 367 8.68 -39.30 -10.15
N ILE A 368 8.08 -38.64 -11.15
CA ILE A 368 7.46 -37.33 -10.92
C ILE A 368 6.28 -37.41 -9.95
N SER A 369 5.49 -38.49 -9.98
CA SER A 369 4.42 -38.73 -9.01
C SER A 369 4.99 -38.89 -7.60
N GLU A 370 6.04 -39.69 -7.42
CA GLU A 370 6.71 -39.88 -6.13
C GLU A 370 7.26 -38.55 -5.57
N LEU A 371 7.82 -37.70 -6.43
CA LEU A 371 8.28 -36.37 -6.05
C LEU A 371 7.12 -35.47 -5.61
N TRP A 372 6.00 -35.48 -6.33
CA TRP A 372 4.81 -34.73 -5.93
C TRP A 372 4.21 -35.24 -4.62
N ASP A 373 4.13 -36.56 -4.42
CA ASP A 373 3.65 -37.19 -3.18
C ASP A 373 4.55 -36.83 -1.98
N ALA A 374 5.84 -36.57 -2.23
CA ALA A 374 6.78 -36.04 -1.24
C ALA A 374 6.72 -34.51 -1.05
N GLY A 375 5.84 -33.81 -1.75
CA GLY A 375 5.71 -32.34 -1.67
C GLY A 375 6.78 -31.56 -2.43
N ILE A 376 7.56 -32.21 -3.29
CA ILE A 376 8.60 -31.58 -4.11
C ILE A 376 7.96 -31.02 -5.38
N LYS A 377 8.28 -29.76 -5.71
CA LYS A 377 7.79 -29.08 -6.92
C LYS A 377 8.58 -29.59 -8.13
N ALA A 378 8.08 -30.63 -8.78
CA ALA A 378 8.74 -31.26 -9.92
C ALA A 378 7.97 -31.05 -11.23
N GLU A 379 8.69 -31.03 -12.36
CA GLU A 379 8.10 -31.01 -13.70
C GLU A 379 8.73 -32.09 -14.61
N MET A 380 8.09 -32.37 -15.75
CA MET A 380 8.70 -33.10 -16.85
C MET A 380 8.21 -32.55 -18.18
N LEU A 381 8.98 -32.71 -19.26
CA LEU A 381 8.48 -32.36 -20.60
C LEU A 381 7.40 -33.36 -21.05
N TYR A 382 6.27 -32.83 -21.56
CA TYR A 382 5.17 -33.62 -22.13
C TYR A 382 5.50 -34.18 -23.52
N LYS A 383 6.54 -35.01 -23.60
CA LYS A 383 6.99 -35.72 -24.80
C LYS A 383 7.31 -37.15 -24.40
N LYS A 384 7.04 -38.13 -25.28
CA LYS A 384 7.43 -39.53 -25.04
C LYS A 384 8.96 -39.64 -24.91
N ASP A 385 9.67 -39.11 -25.91
CA ASP A 385 11.12 -39.22 -26.05
C ASP A 385 11.79 -37.84 -26.22
N PRO A 386 11.87 -37.02 -25.17
CA PRO A 386 12.53 -35.71 -25.24
C PRO A 386 14.04 -35.84 -25.40
N LYS A 387 14.67 -34.94 -26.17
CA LYS A 387 16.14 -34.85 -26.23
C LYS A 387 16.67 -34.23 -24.92
N LEU A 388 17.74 -34.79 -24.34
CA LEU A 388 18.33 -34.25 -23.09
C LEU A 388 18.69 -32.76 -23.19
N LEU A 389 19.31 -32.34 -24.29
CA LEU A 389 19.66 -30.94 -24.52
C LEU A 389 18.44 -30.01 -24.40
N LYS A 390 17.28 -30.40 -24.93
CA LYS A 390 16.05 -29.59 -24.84
C LYS A 390 15.48 -29.52 -23.42
N GLN A 391 15.70 -30.57 -22.62
CA GLN A 391 15.27 -30.61 -21.23
C GLN A 391 16.15 -29.70 -20.36
N LEU A 392 17.46 -29.73 -20.57
CA LEU A 392 18.40 -28.84 -19.87
C LEU A 392 18.19 -27.37 -20.28
N GLN A 393 18.00 -27.08 -21.58
CA GLN A 393 17.66 -25.74 -22.05
C GLN A 393 16.37 -25.22 -21.40
N TYR A 394 15.35 -26.08 -21.27
CA TYR A 394 14.12 -25.72 -20.57
C TYR A 394 14.39 -25.32 -19.11
N CYS A 395 15.28 -26.04 -18.41
CA CYS A 395 15.68 -25.67 -17.05
C CYS A 395 16.39 -24.31 -17.02
N GLU A 396 17.32 -24.06 -17.93
CA GLU A 396 18.05 -22.78 -18.04
C GLU A 396 17.11 -21.60 -18.36
N ASP A 397 16.13 -21.81 -19.25
CA ASP A 397 15.18 -20.79 -19.67
C ASP A 397 14.17 -20.45 -18.55
N THR A 398 13.77 -21.43 -17.74
CA THR A 398 12.79 -21.29 -16.64
C THR A 398 13.40 -21.12 -15.25
N GLY A 399 14.73 -21.26 -15.14
CA GLY A 399 15.49 -21.16 -13.90
C GLY A 399 15.32 -22.35 -12.95
N ILE A 400 14.94 -23.54 -13.44
CA ILE A 400 14.87 -24.76 -12.62
C ILE A 400 16.29 -25.16 -12.20
N PRO A 401 16.59 -25.30 -10.91
CA PRO A 401 17.97 -25.49 -10.44
C PRO A 401 18.48 -26.92 -10.63
N LEU A 402 17.61 -27.93 -10.63
CA LEU A 402 18.00 -29.33 -10.65
C LEU A 402 17.36 -30.11 -11.81
N ALA A 403 18.10 -31.09 -12.35
CA ALA A 403 17.59 -32.09 -13.27
C ALA A 403 17.81 -33.50 -12.71
N ALA A 404 16.73 -34.24 -12.48
CA ALA A 404 16.75 -35.64 -12.08
C ALA A 404 16.77 -36.52 -13.33
N ILE A 405 17.93 -37.07 -13.68
CA ILE A 405 18.16 -37.83 -14.91
C ILE A 405 17.96 -39.32 -14.63
N ILE A 406 17.04 -39.95 -15.37
CA ILE A 406 16.83 -41.39 -15.35
C ILE A 406 17.30 -42.05 -16.65
N GLY A 407 17.89 -43.23 -16.53
CA GLY A 407 18.25 -44.13 -17.62
C GLY A 407 18.02 -45.59 -17.20
N GLU A 408 18.11 -46.53 -18.14
CA GLU A 408 17.90 -47.96 -17.88
C GLU A 408 18.83 -48.52 -16.80
N GLN A 409 20.11 -48.10 -16.79
CA GLN A 409 21.07 -48.53 -15.77
C GLN A 409 20.74 -47.92 -14.41
N GLU A 410 20.40 -46.64 -14.35
CA GLU A 410 19.98 -45.96 -13.12
C GLU A 410 18.74 -46.64 -12.52
N LEU A 411 17.76 -47.01 -13.34
CA LEU A 411 16.58 -47.75 -12.90
C LEU A 411 16.91 -49.16 -12.39
N THR A 412 17.87 -49.84 -13.02
CA THR A 412 18.34 -51.17 -12.60
C THR A 412 19.08 -51.09 -11.26
N ASP A 413 19.90 -50.05 -11.10
CA ASP A 413 20.69 -49.80 -9.89
C ASP A 413 19.85 -49.21 -8.75
N GLY A 414 18.60 -48.79 -9.02
CA GLY A 414 17.71 -48.15 -8.05
C GLY A 414 18.15 -46.73 -7.64
N VAL A 415 18.89 -46.04 -8.51
CA VAL A 415 19.44 -44.69 -8.28
C VAL A 415 18.89 -43.67 -9.28
N VAL A 416 19.08 -42.39 -9.00
CA VAL A 416 18.86 -41.29 -9.94
C VAL A 416 20.13 -40.46 -10.05
N LYS A 417 20.44 -39.97 -11.24
CA LYS A 417 21.51 -39.00 -11.42
C LYS A 417 20.95 -37.59 -11.26
N LEU A 418 21.32 -36.91 -10.19
CA LEU A 418 20.93 -35.52 -9.96
C LEU A 418 21.99 -34.58 -10.52
N ARG A 419 21.57 -33.68 -11.41
CA ARG A 419 22.43 -32.67 -12.00
C ARG A 419 22.03 -31.27 -11.54
N ASP A 420 23.00 -30.49 -11.07
CA ASP A 420 22.84 -29.05 -10.90
C ASP A 420 22.90 -28.38 -12.27
N VAL A 421 21.87 -27.61 -12.62
CA VAL A 421 21.76 -26.98 -13.94
C VAL A 421 22.76 -25.85 -14.12
N THR A 422 23.07 -25.11 -13.04
CA THR A 422 23.98 -23.97 -13.05
C THR A 422 25.44 -24.42 -13.02
N THR A 423 25.83 -25.28 -12.09
CA THR A 423 27.22 -25.74 -11.93
C THR A 423 27.58 -26.87 -12.90
N ARG A 424 26.57 -27.59 -13.41
CA ARG A 424 26.69 -28.77 -14.28
C ARG A 424 27.28 -30.00 -13.59
N GLU A 425 27.44 -29.96 -12.28
CA GLU A 425 27.89 -31.11 -11.48
C GLU A 425 26.80 -32.18 -11.41
N GLU A 426 27.21 -33.44 -11.39
CA GLU A 426 26.32 -34.60 -11.36
C GLU A 426 26.68 -35.52 -10.19
N VAL A 427 25.67 -35.94 -9.42
CA VAL A 427 25.81 -36.87 -8.30
C VAL A 427 24.82 -38.02 -8.49
N ARG A 428 25.23 -39.25 -8.16
CA ARG A 428 24.31 -40.41 -8.11
C ARG A 428 23.72 -40.48 -6.70
N MET A 429 22.39 -40.54 -6.61
CA MET A 429 21.64 -40.62 -5.36
C MET A 429 20.71 -41.82 -5.33
#